data_AF-A0A0D0H8E2-F1
#
_entry.id   AF-A0A0D0H8E2-F1
#
_cell.length_a   1.000
_cell.length_b   1.000
_cell.length_c   1.000
_cell.angle_alpha   90.00
_cell.angle_beta   90.00
_cell.angle_gamma   90.00
#
_symmetry.space_group_name_H-M   'P 1'
#
loop_
_entity.id
_entity.type
_entity.pdbx_description
1 polymer ?
#
loop_
_entity_poly.entity_id
_entity_poly.type
_entity_poly.pdbx_seq_one_letter_code
_entity_poly.pdbx_strand_id
1 'polypeptide(L)'
;MIGLPLQAMFHALTADDRPEPADEFARRFVARADEVMVASTKIYPEVPGLLARLRERGVATAIVSSKFRYRIEAILDVADLRASIDVIVGGEDVQRHKPDPEGLVLALSRLEVPASSAR
;
A
#
# COMPACT_ATOMS: atom_id res chain seq x y z
N MET A 1 11.59 12.48 1.94
CA MET A 1 11.42 11.22 2.68
C MET A 1 10.18 10.53 2.15
N ILE A 2 10.25 9.27 1.70
CA ILE A 2 9.11 8.57 1.07
C ILE A 2 8.62 7.46 2.01
N GLY A 3 7.30 7.36 2.20
CA GLY A 3 6.66 6.24 2.89
C GLY A 3 6.52 6.36 4.41
N LEU A 4 6.84 7.52 5.00
CA LEU A 4 6.55 7.82 6.41
C LEU A 4 5.03 7.86 6.69
N PRO A 5 4.62 7.56 7.93
CA PRO A 5 3.30 7.98 8.44
C PRO A 5 3.11 9.49 8.28
N LEU A 6 1.86 9.93 8.03
CA LEU A 6 1.58 11.31 7.66
C LEU A 6 1.98 12.33 8.74
N GLN A 7 1.78 11.98 10.02
CA GLN A 7 2.19 12.81 11.15
C GLN A 7 3.72 12.94 11.24
N ALA A 8 4.45 11.83 11.05
CA ALA A 8 5.90 11.85 11.00
C ALA A 8 6.42 12.65 9.79
N MET A 9 5.72 12.57 8.65
CA MET A 9 6.03 13.37 7.47
C MET A 9 5.81 14.85 7.72
N PHE A 10 4.71 15.22 8.40
CA PHE A 10 4.46 16.60 8.82
C PHE A 10 5.59 17.13 9.69
N HIS A 11 5.99 16.39 10.73
CA HIS A 11 7.10 16.77 11.59
C HIS A 11 8.41 16.94 10.81
N ALA A 12 8.74 15.99 9.94
CA ALA A 12 9.95 16.06 9.12
C ALA A 12 9.97 17.25 8.14
N LEU A 13 8.80 17.69 7.67
CA LEU A 13 8.68 18.81 6.71
C LEU A 13 8.65 20.18 7.38
N THR A 14 8.14 20.26 8.60
CA THR A 14 7.83 21.54 9.27
C THR A 14 8.67 21.80 10.51
N ALA A 15 9.35 20.78 11.04
CA ALA A 15 9.96 20.76 12.37
C ALA A 15 8.97 21.01 13.54
N ASP A 16 7.66 20.97 13.28
CA ASP A 16 6.60 21.08 14.29
C ASP A 16 6.25 19.69 14.83
N ASP A 17 6.33 19.49 16.14
CA ASP A 17 6.07 18.23 16.83
C ASP A 17 4.69 18.18 17.50
N ARG A 18 3.87 19.22 17.34
CA ARG A 18 2.54 19.28 17.94
C ARG A 18 1.61 18.27 17.27
N PRO A 19 0.82 17.51 18.07
CA PRO A 19 -0.05 16.46 17.53
C PRO A 19 -1.23 17.03 16.71
N GLU A 20 -1.86 18.11 17.16
CA GLU A 20 -3.07 18.64 16.51
C GLU A 20 -2.83 19.10 15.06
N PRO A 21 -1.79 19.90 14.73
CA PRO A 21 -1.49 20.25 13.34
C PRO A 21 -1.12 19.03 12.49
N ALA A 22 -0.41 18.06 13.05
CA ALA A 22 -0.01 16.83 12.35
C ALA A 22 -1.23 15.96 12.00
N ASP A 23 -2.19 15.85 12.91
CA ASP A 23 -3.44 15.13 12.68
C ASP A 23 -4.33 15.85 11.67
N GLU A 24 -4.41 17.19 11.72
CA GLU A 24 -5.13 17.96 10.72
C GLU A 24 -4.50 17.83 9.33
N PHE A 25 -3.17 17.86 9.26
CA PHE A 25 -2.43 17.56 8.03
C PHE A 25 -2.78 16.17 7.50
N ALA A 26 -2.75 15.14 8.35
CA ALA A 26 -3.08 13.78 7.96
C ALA A 26 -4.51 13.68 7.42
N ARG A 27 -5.50 14.27 8.11
CA ARG A 27 -6.90 14.31 7.66
C ARG A 27 -7.04 14.96 6.29
N ARG A 28 -6.46 16.15 6.09
CA ARG A 28 -6.54 16.89 4.81
C ARG A 28 -5.82 16.15 3.69
N PHE A 29 -4.67 15.55 3.99
CA PHE A 29 -3.93 14.76 3.03
C PHE A 29 -4.77 13.58 2.54
N VAL A 30 -5.39 12.83 3.45
CA VAL A 30 -6.25 11.68 3.10
C VAL A 30 -7.44 12.11 2.26
N ALA A 31 -8.16 13.16 2.68
CA ALA A 31 -9.30 13.68 1.92
C ALA A 31 -8.90 14.07 0.49
N ARG A 32 -7.81 14.81 0.33
CA ARG A 32 -7.33 15.20 -1.00
C ARG A 32 -6.83 14.00 -1.81
N ALA A 33 -6.17 13.04 -1.15
CA ALA A 33 -5.70 11.82 -1.80
C ALA A 33 -6.85 10.99 -2.36
N ASP A 34 -7.99 10.92 -1.67
CA ASP A 34 -9.18 10.20 -2.11
C ASP A 34 -9.81 10.80 -3.36
N GLU A 35 -9.74 12.12 -3.51
CA GLU A 35 -10.23 12.81 -4.70
C GLU A 35 -9.35 12.57 -5.94
N VAL A 36 -8.03 12.51 -5.76
CA VAL A 36 -7.09 12.62 -6.91
C VAL A 36 -6.33 11.35 -7.25
N MET A 37 -6.00 10.51 -6.28
CA MET A 37 -4.99 9.47 -6.49
C MET A 37 -5.49 8.34 -7.38
N VAL A 38 -6.75 7.92 -7.26
CA VAL A 38 -7.31 6.86 -8.11
C VAL A 38 -7.32 7.33 -9.57
N ALA A 39 -7.92 8.49 -9.83
CA ALA A 39 -8.05 9.05 -11.17
C ALA A 39 -6.70 9.43 -11.81
N SER A 40 -5.69 9.79 -11.02
CA SER A 40 -4.38 10.22 -11.52
C SER A 40 -3.36 9.09 -11.62
N THR A 41 -3.66 7.90 -11.09
CA THR A 41 -2.72 6.76 -11.13
C THR A 41 -2.74 6.13 -12.51
N LYS A 42 -1.54 5.92 -13.08
CA LYS A 42 -1.34 5.14 -14.31
C LYS A 42 -0.56 3.89 -13.97
N ILE A 43 -1.06 2.74 -14.39
CA ILE A 43 -0.33 1.49 -14.27
C ILE A 43 0.81 1.49 -15.31
N TYR A 44 1.99 1.03 -14.88
CA TYR A 44 3.12 0.84 -15.80
C TYR A 44 2.73 -0.20 -16.88
N PRO A 45 2.98 0.08 -18.17
CA PRO A 45 2.53 -0.78 -19.28
C PRO A 45 2.95 -2.26 -19.17
N GLU A 46 4.04 -2.55 -18.48
CA GLU A 46 4.60 -3.88 -18.32
C GLU A 46 3.90 -4.72 -17.23
N VAL A 47 3.19 -4.07 -16.30
CA VAL A 47 2.59 -4.72 -15.11
C VAL A 47 1.52 -5.74 -15.48
N PRO A 48 0.52 -5.46 -16.36
CA PRO A 48 -0.47 -6.46 -16.73
C PRO A 48 0.14 -7.74 -17.29
N GLY A 49 1.12 -7.60 -18.20
CA GLY A 49 1.81 -8.74 -18.80
C GLY A 49 2.67 -9.51 -17.80
N LEU A 50 3.26 -8.84 -16.82
CA LEU A 50 3.97 -9.49 -15.72
C LEU A 50 3.02 -10.30 -14.83
N LEU A 51 1.91 -9.70 -14.38
CA LEU A 51 0.95 -10.36 -13.50
C LEU A 51 0.30 -11.59 -14.18
N ALA A 52 -0.02 -11.48 -15.47
CA ALA A 52 -0.52 -12.62 -16.24
C ALA A 52 0.47 -13.80 -16.24
N ARG A 53 1.76 -13.55 -16.50
CA ARG A 53 2.81 -14.58 -16.48
C ARG A 53 3.03 -15.19 -15.10
N LEU A 54 2.90 -14.40 -14.03
CA LEU A 54 3.00 -14.91 -12.66
C LEU A 54 1.84 -15.87 -12.36
N ARG A 55 0.62 -15.47 -12.73
CA ARG A 55 -0.58 -16.31 -12.58
C ARG A 55 -0.50 -17.60 -13.39
N GLU A 56 -0.06 -17.56 -14.64
CA GLU A 56 0.15 -18.75 -15.48
C GLU A 56 1.14 -19.76 -14.85
N ARG A 57 2.10 -19.26 -14.05
CA ARG A 57 3.08 -20.08 -13.33
C ARG A 57 2.60 -20.51 -11.94
N GLY A 58 1.37 -20.19 -11.55
CA GLY A 58 0.84 -20.48 -10.22
C GLY A 58 1.56 -19.73 -9.10
N VAL A 59 2.17 -18.57 -9.39
CA VAL A 59 2.86 -17.75 -8.39
C VAL A 59 1.85 -16.80 -7.75
N ALA A 60 1.63 -16.96 -6.45
CA ALA A 60 0.80 -16.04 -5.68
C ALA A 60 1.46 -14.66 -5.53
N THR A 61 0.66 -13.62 -5.50
CA THR A 61 1.08 -12.21 -5.53
C THR A 61 0.45 -11.43 -4.39
N ALA A 62 1.25 -10.57 -3.77
CA ALA A 62 0.77 -9.66 -2.73
C ALA A 62 1.31 -8.25 -2.90
N ILE A 63 0.52 -7.25 -2.52
CA ILE A 63 0.94 -5.85 -2.39
C ILE A 63 1.00 -5.50 -0.90
N VAL A 64 2.14 -4.97 -0.46
CA VAL A 64 2.34 -4.41 0.90
C VAL A 64 2.74 -2.95 0.78
N SER A 65 1.90 -2.03 1.26
CA SER A 65 2.08 -0.59 1.04
C SER A 65 1.69 0.24 2.26
N SER A 66 2.29 1.44 2.42
CA SER A 66 1.82 2.44 3.39
C SER A 66 0.57 3.18 2.89
N LYS A 67 0.15 2.98 1.63
CA LYS A 67 -1.12 3.49 1.09
C LYS A 67 -2.28 2.68 1.67
N PHE A 68 -3.44 3.31 1.88
CA PHE A 68 -4.61 2.59 2.34
C PHE A 68 -5.08 1.51 1.35
N ARG A 69 -5.46 0.35 1.87
CA ARG A 69 -5.89 -0.82 1.09
C ARG A 69 -7.03 -0.47 0.15
N TYR A 70 -8.07 0.21 0.62
CA TYR A 70 -9.24 0.57 -0.20
C TYR A 70 -8.85 1.38 -1.44
N ARG A 71 -7.81 2.21 -1.34
CA ARG A 71 -7.33 3.03 -2.46
C ARG A 71 -6.50 2.22 -3.45
N ILE A 72 -5.74 1.23 -2.97
CA ILE A 72 -5.03 0.28 -3.84
C ILE A 72 -6.03 -0.55 -4.62
N GLU A 73 -7.07 -1.05 -3.95
CA GLU A 73 -8.16 -1.81 -4.57
C GLU A 73 -8.85 -0.99 -5.67
N ALA A 74 -9.29 0.24 -5.36
CA ALA A 74 -9.92 1.11 -6.35
C ALA A 74 -9.01 1.41 -7.57
N ILE A 75 -7.71 1.59 -7.38
CA ILE A 75 -6.74 1.76 -8.47
C ILE A 75 -6.69 0.50 -9.35
N LEU A 76 -6.65 -0.68 -8.73
CA LEU A 76 -6.60 -1.96 -9.44
C LEU A 76 -7.91 -2.27 -10.16
N ASP A 77 -9.06 -1.88 -9.60
CA ASP A 77 -10.37 -2.04 -10.23
C ASP A 77 -10.47 -1.20 -11.52
N VAL A 78 -10.07 0.08 -11.47
CA VAL A 78 -10.03 0.95 -12.65
C VAL A 78 -9.08 0.41 -13.73
N ALA A 79 -8.02 -0.29 -13.32
CA ALA A 79 -7.06 -0.89 -14.22
C ALA A 79 -7.41 -2.32 -14.68
N ASP A 80 -8.54 -2.89 -14.24
CA ASP A 80 -8.93 -4.29 -14.47
C ASP A 80 -7.84 -5.31 -14.03
N LEU A 81 -7.17 -5.02 -12.91
CA LEU A 81 -6.09 -5.84 -12.35
C LEU A 81 -6.40 -6.40 -10.96
N ARG A 82 -7.55 -6.08 -10.35
CA ARG A 82 -7.86 -6.49 -8.98
C ARG A 82 -7.82 -7.99 -8.77
N ALA A 83 -8.32 -8.76 -9.75
CA ALA A 83 -8.31 -10.22 -9.73
C ALA A 83 -6.92 -10.84 -9.99
N SER A 84 -5.92 -10.02 -10.35
CA SER A 84 -4.55 -10.47 -10.57
C SER A 84 -3.64 -10.34 -9.33
N ILE A 85 -4.21 -9.88 -8.20
CA ILE A 85 -3.52 -9.73 -6.92
C ILE A 85 -4.27 -10.51 -5.85
N ASP A 86 -3.61 -11.48 -5.23
CA ASP A 86 -4.22 -12.38 -4.25
C ASP A 86 -4.42 -11.70 -2.89
N VAL A 87 -3.40 -10.95 -2.43
CA VAL A 87 -3.41 -10.29 -1.12
C VAL A 87 -3.01 -8.83 -1.22
N ILE A 88 -3.74 -7.96 -0.54
CA ILE A 88 -3.39 -6.55 -0.38
C ILE A 88 -3.33 -6.23 1.12
N VAL A 89 -2.20 -5.66 1.54
CA VAL A 89 -1.97 -5.12 2.88
C VAL A 89 -1.69 -3.63 2.73
N GLY A 90 -2.64 -2.82 3.20
CA GLY A 90 -2.53 -1.37 3.26
C GLY A 90 -1.89 -0.88 4.55
N GLY A 91 -1.73 0.44 4.65
CA GLY A 91 -1.17 1.08 5.84
C GLY A 91 -2.03 0.89 7.08
N GLU A 92 -3.36 0.83 6.91
CA GLU A 92 -4.35 0.65 7.99
C GLU A 92 -4.46 -0.80 8.47
N ASP A 93 -3.86 -1.76 7.77
CA ASP A 93 -3.88 -3.18 8.15
C ASP A 93 -2.82 -3.52 9.22
N VAL A 94 -1.92 -2.59 9.58
CA VAL A 94 -0.77 -2.84 10.47
C VAL A 94 -0.62 -1.76 11.54
N GLN A 95 -0.05 -2.14 12.69
CA GLN A 95 0.28 -1.23 13.79
C GLN A 95 1.70 -0.67 13.65
N ARG A 96 2.67 -1.51 13.26
CA ARG A 96 4.05 -1.10 12.99
C ARG A 96 4.27 -0.98 11.49
N HIS A 97 4.46 0.25 11.04
CA HIS A 97 4.71 0.54 9.63
C HIS A 97 6.15 0.26 9.23
N LYS A 98 6.40 0.20 7.91
CA LYS A 98 7.74 0.06 7.33
C LYS A 98 8.73 1.05 7.98
N PRO A 99 9.97 0.63 8.29
CA PRO A 99 10.62 -0.61 7.85
C PRO A 99 10.30 -1.87 8.68
N ASP A 100 9.37 -1.82 9.65
CA ASP A 100 8.96 -3.00 10.39
C ASP A 100 8.37 -4.09 9.47
N PRO A 101 8.67 -5.39 9.71
CA PRO A 101 8.22 -6.49 8.85
C PRO A 101 6.73 -6.87 9.03
N GLU A 102 5.98 -6.27 9.95
CA GLU A 102 4.59 -6.65 10.27
C GLU A 102 3.71 -6.82 9.01
N GLY A 103 3.78 -5.88 8.06
CA GLY A 103 3.00 -5.97 6.83
C GLY A 103 3.40 -7.12 5.90
N LEU A 104 4.68 -7.48 5.86
CA LEU A 104 5.17 -8.64 5.10
C LEU A 104 4.73 -9.96 5.75
N VAL A 105 4.84 -10.04 7.08
CA VAL A 105 4.40 -11.21 7.85
C VAL A 105 2.89 -11.41 7.69
N LEU A 106 2.11 -10.31 7.73
CA LEU A 106 0.67 -10.37 7.52
C LEU A 106 0.32 -10.84 6.10
N ALA A 107 1.04 -10.37 5.07
CA ALA A 107 0.83 -10.81 3.70
C ALA A 107 1.12 -12.30 3.51
N LEU A 108 2.24 -12.79 4.05
CA LEU A 108 2.61 -14.21 4.01
C LEU A 108 1.58 -15.09 4.73
N SER A 109 1.11 -14.64 5.89
CA SER A 109 0.04 -15.32 6.64
C SER A 109 -1.26 -15.42 5.83
N ARG A 110 -1.70 -14.31 5.20
CA ARG A 110 -2.89 -14.30 4.33
C ARG A 110 -2.72 -15.13 3.05
N LEU A 111 -1.49 -15.32 2.57
CA LEU A 111 -1.14 -16.20 1.46
C LEU A 111 -1.00 -17.67 1.87
N GLU A 112 -1.08 -17.98 3.16
CA GLU A 112 -0.83 -19.31 3.72
C GLU A 112 0.59 -19.85 3.40
N VAL A 113 1.57 -18.95 3.24
CA VAL A 113 2.97 -19.28 2.96
C VAL A 113 3.81 -19.07 4.22
N PRO A 114 4.60 -20.07 4.68
CA PRO A 114 5.52 -19.89 5.78
C PRO A 114 6.54 -18.80 5.48
N ALA A 115 6.86 -17.94 6.45
CA ALA A 115 7.89 -16.90 6.27
C ALA A 115 9.27 -17.50 5.92
N SER A 116 9.56 -18.71 6.36
CA SER A 116 10.77 -19.48 6.00
C SER A 116 10.82 -19.91 4.53
N SER A 117 9.71 -19.82 3.81
CA SER A 117 9.60 -20.17 2.39
C SER A 117 9.70 -18.94 1.47
N ALA A 118 9.71 -17.72 2.03
CA ALA A 118 9.99 -16.50 1.28
C ALA A 118 11.48 -16.49 0.88
N ARG A 119 11.75 -16.69 -0.41
CA ARG A 119 13.10 -16.64 -1.01
C ARG A 119 13.35 -15.31 -1.70
#